data_AF-A0AAJ7RWW6-F1
#
_entry.id   AF-A0AAJ7RWW6-F1
#
_cell.length_a   1.000
_cell.length_b   1.000
_cell.length_c   1.000
_cell.angle_alpha   90.00
_cell.angle_beta   90.00
_cell.angle_gamma   90.00
#
_symmetry.space_group_name_H-M   'P 1'
#
loop_
_entity.id
_entity.type
_entity.pdbx_description
1 polymer ?
#
loop_
_entity_poly.entity_id
_entity_poly.type
_entity_poly.pdbx_seq_one_letter_code
_entity_poly.pdbx_strand_id
1 'polypeptide(L)'
;MRRHIMMYAIRIMLLCVVIFSIYEFGKCGTNSKLKETYVSSMEKVIRRLIKSKQKISRGVLTIKDDLKQIALSLLKEDDGTSRDAKQEKNSTTIADILSPLKIEIQAIYPGTYWCGDGNISPNESDLGLFEKTDACCKAHDLCSENIPADGIRDGLKNNGIFTRSACVCDEAFYGCLKEANNIIATKIGTTYFNLLRPQCFKKYYPIINCKIFSRRRIVNDKCEEYNFDTSQPQVMEWFDNPDFFTII
;
A
#
# COMPACT_ATOMS: atom_id res chain seq x y z
N MET A 1 9.31 58.09 -38.07
CA MET A 1 8.94 56.65 -38.11
C MET A 1 9.75 55.75 -37.17
N ARG A 2 11.10 55.69 -37.24
CA ARG A 2 11.92 54.78 -36.41
C ARG A 2 11.75 54.93 -34.88
N ARG A 3 11.60 56.15 -34.34
CA ARG A 3 11.44 56.37 -32.89
C ARG A 3 10.13 55.82 -32.33
N HIS A 4 9.04 55.89 -33.08
CA HIS A 4 7.74 55.35 -32.66
C HIS A 4 7.72 53.82 -32.62
N ILE A 5 8.39 53.18 -33.58
CA ILE A 5 8.53 51.71 -33.63
C ILE A 5 9.35 51.22 -32.42
N MET A 6 10.42 51.94 -32.07
CA MET A 6 11.26 51.59 -30.93
C MET A 6 10.51 51.71 -29.59
N MET A 7 9.69 52.76 -29.41
CA MET A 7 8.86 52.90 -28.21
C MET A 7 7.78 51.82 -28.09
N TYR A 8 7.21 51.39 -29.22
CA TYR A 8 6.22 50.31 -29.26
C TYR A 8 6.85 48.96 -28.88
N ALA A 9 8.03 48.67 -29.42
CA ALA A 9 8.78 47.45 -29.09
C ALA A 9 9.16 47.39 -27.59
N ILE A 10 9.55 48.52 -27.00
CA ILE A 10 9.86 48.60 -25.56
C ILE A 10 8.61 48.35 -24.70
N ARG A 11 7.45 48.90 -25.09
CA ARG A 11 6.19 48.65 -24.37
C ARG A 11 5.75 47.19 -24.44
N ILE A 12 5.91 46.56 -25.61
CA ILE A 12 5.60 45.13 -25.79
C ILE A 12 6.56 44.28 -24.95
N MET A 13 7.86 44.57 -24.97
CA MET A 13 8.85 43.87 -24.13
C MET A 13 8.55 44.01 -22.64
N LEU A 14 8.19 45.21 -22.16
CA LEU A 14 7.80 45.42 -20.76
C LEU A 14 6.53 44.64 -20.39
N LEU A 15 5.53 44.59 -21.28
CA LEU A 15 4.33 43.78 -21.10
C LEU A 15 4.66 42.29 -21.06
N CYS A 16 5.55 41.81 -21.94
CA CYS A 16 6.00 40.42 -21.95
C CYS A 16 6.78 40.06 -20.69
N VAL A 17 7.63 40.95 -20.16
CA VAL A 17 8.37 40.73 -18.90
C VAL A 17 7.42 40.69 -17.71
N VAL A 18 6.39 41.54 -17.66
CA VAL A 18 5.34 41.49 -16.64
C VAL A 18 4.55 40.17 -16.75
N ILE A 19 4.13 39.79 -17.95
CA ILE A 19 3.42 38.51 -18.20
C ILE A 19 4.29 37.30 -17.81
N PHE A 20 5.58 37.29 -18.18
CA PHE A 20 6.53 36.25 -17.75
C PHE A 20 6.74 36.23 -16.24
N SER A 21 6.79 37.40 -15.59
CA SER A 21 6.90 37.50 -14.13
C SER A 21 5.65 36.99 -13.43
N ILE A 22 4.47 37.10 -14.05
CA ILE A 22 3.21 36.51 -13.55
C ILE A 22 3.18 35.00 -13.82
N TYR A 23 3.73 34.54 -14.96
CA TYR A 23 3.82 33.11 -15.30
C TYR A 23 4.86 32.34 -14.46
N GLU A 24 5.91 33.00 -13.96
CA GLU A 24 6.91 32.40 -13.05
C GLU A 24 6.45 32.30 -11.58
N PHE A 25 5.24 32.78 -11.24
CA PHE A 25 4.60 32.49 -9.94
C PHE A 25 3.99 31.07 -9.86
N GLY A 26 4.33 30.18 -10.81
CA GLY A 26 3.94 28.77 -10.81
C GLY A 26 4.87 27.82 -10.07
N LYS A 27 6.00 28.28 -9.49
CA LYS A 27 6.75 27.44 -8.54
C LYS A 27 6.08 27.49 -7.17
N CYS A 28 5.01 26.72 -7.06
CA CYS A 28 4.34 26.42 -5.80
C CYS A 28 5.28 25.57 -4.93
N GLY A 29 6.20 26.23 -4.25
CA GLY A 29 6.88 25.67 -3.09
C GLY A 29 5.93 25.65 -1.91
N THR A 30 4.91 24.78 -1.94
CA THR A 30 4.17 24.46 -0.73
C THR A 30 4.84 23.28 -0.07
N ASN A 31 5.44 23.54 1.08
CA ASN A 31 5.70 22.53 2.10
C ASN A 31 4.35 22.04 2.67
N SER A 32 3.42 21.63 1.80
CA SER A 32 2.08 21.17 2.17
C SER A 32 2.26 19.82 2.85
N LYS A 33 2.08 19.81 4.18
CA LYS A 33 2.11 18.59 4.97
C LYS A 33 1.09 17.60 4.38
N LEU A 34 1.60 16.49 3.83
CA LEU A 34 0.77 15.45 3.24
C LEU A 34 -0.09 14.80 4.33
N LYS A 35 -1.33 14.44 3.98
CA LYS A 35 -2.22 13.69 4.88
C LYS A 35 -1.91 12.20 4.75
N GLU A 36 -1.32 11.65 5.80
CA GLU A 36 -0.96 10.23 5.84
C GLU A 36 -2.18 9.34 6.12
N THR A 37 -2.21 8.15 5.52
CA THR A 37 -3.20 7.10 5.84
C THR A 37 -3.02 6.58 7.26
N TYR A 38 -4.10 6.03 7.82
CA TYR A 38 -4.03 5.12 8.95
C TYR A 38 -3.26 3.85 8.58
N VAL A 39 -2.50 3.35 9.57
CA VAL A 39 -1.73 2.10 9.50
C VAL A 39 -2.06 1.28 10.75
N SER A 40 -2.64 0.11 10.56
CA SER A 40 -3.08 -0.73 11.66
C SER A 40 -1.91 -1.28 12.48
N SER A 41 -2.19 -1.68 13.73
CA SER A 41 -1.20 -2.36 14.57
C SER A 41 -0.64 -3.61 13.90
N MET A 42 -1.50 -4.38 13.19
CA MET A 42 -1.06 -5.54 12.46
C MET A 42 -0.11 -5.14 11.32
N GLU A 43 -0.46 -4.14 10.54
CA GLU A 43 0.38 -3.61 9.46
C GLU A 43 1.74 -3.11 9.95
N LYS A 44 1.79 -2.46 11.12
CA LYS A 44 3.04 -2.07 11.78
C LYS A 44 3.90 -3.29 12.17
N VAL A 45 3.28 -4.37 12.65
CA VAL A 45 3.99 -5.63 12.96
C VAL A 45 4.55 -6.24 11.67
N ILE A 46 3.74 -6.34 10.62
CA ILE A 46 4.17 -6.85 9.31
C ILE A 46 5.36 -6.04 8.79
N ARG A 47 5.28 -4.71 8.83
CA ARG A 47 6.36 -3.81 8.39
C ARG A 47 7.67 -4.08 9.13
N ARG A 48 7.62 -4.34 10.44
CA ARG A 48 8.81 -4.71 11.23
C ARG A 48 9.38 -6.05 10.79
N LEU A 49 8.52 -7.04 10.53
CA LEU A 49 8.94 -8.37 10.08
C LEU A 49 9.57 -8.32 8.68
N ILE A 50 8.99 -7.58 7.74
CA ILE A 50 9.54 -7.36 6.39
C ILE A 50 10.91 -6.70 6.49
N LYS A 51 11.04 -5.62 7.26
CA LYS A 51 12.33 -4.93 7.45
C LYS A 51 13.39 -5.85 8.07
N SER A 52 13.00 -6.67 9.03
CA SER A 52 13.89 -7.66 9.66
C SER A 52 14.35 -8.72 8.65
N LYS A 53 13.43 -9.32 7.89
CA LYS A 53 13.76 -10.29 6.83
C LYS A 53 14.67 -9.69 5.76
N GLN A 54 14.40 -8.47 5.29
CA GLN A 54 15.25 -7.79 4.31
C GLN A 54 16.65 -7.51 4.85
N LYS A 55 16.78 -7.13 6.13
CA LYS A 55 18.08 -6.93 6.78
C LYS A 55 18.87 -8.24 6.86
N ILE A 56 18.21 -9.33 7.25
CA ILE A 56 18.82 -10.67 7.30
C ILE A 56 19.22 -11.12 5.90
N SER A 57 18.34 -11.02 4.91
CA SER A 57 18.62 -11.42 3.52
C SER A 57 19.78 -10.61 2.92
N ARG A 58 19.83 -9.29 3.12
CA ARG A 58 20.99 -8.47 2.72
C ARG A 58 22.26 -8.91 3.43
N GLY A 59 22.21 -9.20 4.74
CA GLY A 59 23.36 -9.70 5.49
C GLY A 59 23.88 -11.05 4.97
N VAL A 60 22.98 -11.95 4.59
CA VAL A 60 23.36 -13.24 3.97
C VAL A 60 23.96 -13.03 2.57
N LEU A 61 23.42 -12.11 1.78
CA LEU A 61 23.99 -11.75 0.47
C LEU A 61 25.39 -11.16 0.61
N THR A 62 25.61 -10.24 1.55
CA THR A 62 26.95 -9.68 1.80
C THR A 62 27.94 -10.74 2.27
N ILE A 63 27.53 -11.64 3.18
CA ILE A 63 28.39 -12.74 3.63
C ILE A 63 28.76 -13.67 2.46
N LYS A 64 27.81 -13.94 1.55
CA LYS A 64 28.08 -14.76 0.36
C LYS A 64 29.06 -14.09 -0.59
N ASP A 65 28.96 -12.78 -0.76
CA ASP A 65 29.89 -12.00 -1.59
C ASP A 65 31.29 -11.95 -0.95
N ASP A 66 31.39 -11.74 0.36
CA ASP A 66 32.66 -11.78 1.11
C ASP A 66 33.30 -13.17 1.01
N LEU A 67 32.53 -14.25 1.22
CA LEU A 67 33.00 -15.63 1.06
C LEU A 67 33.43 -15.93 -0.37
N LYS A 68 32.76 -15.37 -1.37
CA LYS A 68 33.17 -15.51 -2.78
C LYS A 68 34.50 -14.82 -3.05
N GLN A 69 34.74 -13.65 -2.46
CA GLN A 69 36.02 -12.96 -2.58
C GLN A 69 37.16 -13.70 -1.87
N ILE A 70 36.88 -14.22 -0.67
CA ILE A 70 37.83 -15.07 0.05
C ILE A 70 38.10 -16.35 -0.75
N ALA A 71 37.07 -17.03 -1.26
CA ALA A 71 37.24 -18.22 -2.09
C ALA A 71 38.00 -17.92 -3.38
N LEU A 72 37.74 -16.81 -4.08
CA LEU A 72 38.54 -16.38 -5.25
C LEU A 72 40.00 -16.11 -4.88
N SER A 73 40.29 -15.62 -3.68
CA SER A 73 41.65 -15.44 -3.19
C SER A 73 42.34 -16.77 -2.82
N LEU A 74 41.55 -17.79 -2.48
CA LEU A 74 42.01 -19.14 -2.11
C LEU A 74 42.04 -20.14 -3.28
N LEU A 75 41.39 -19.86 -4.41
CA LEU A 75 41.44 -20.70 -5.63
C LEU A 75 42.79 -20.60 -6.40
N LYS A 76 43.87 -20.28 -5.69
CA LYS A 76 45.22 -20.70 -6.06
C LYS A 76 45.58 -21.88 -5.17
N GLU A 77 45.67 -23.04 -5.81
CA GLU A 77 46.02 -24.37 -5.31
C GLU A 77 44.87 -25.35 -5.03
N ASP A 78 45.21 -26.61 -5.25
CA ASP A 78 44.43 -27.73 -5.76
C ASP A 78 43.86 -28.67 -4.67
N ASP A 79 43.01 -29.58 -5.14
CA ASP A 79 42.66 -30.92 -4.65
C ASP A 79 41.74 -31.12 -3.43
N GLY A 80 40.63 -31.82 -3.70
CA GLY A 80 40.30 -33.00 -2.93
C GLY A 80 39.38 -32.87 -1.70
N THR A 81 38.17 -33.40 -1.87
CA THR A 81 37.45 -34.28 -0.91
C THR A 81 36.10 -33.78 -0.38
N SER A 82 35.07 -34.57 -0.71
CA SER A 82 33.68 -34.54 -0.27
C SER A 82 33.50 -34.80 1.23
N ARG A 83 32.43 -34.25 1.83
CA ARG A 83 31.71 -34.87 2.96
C ARG A 83 30.28 -34.32 3.07
N ASP A 84 29.33 -35.25 3.09
CA ASP A 84 27.89 -35.07 3.21
C ASP A 84 27.41 -34.75 4.64
N ALA A 85 26.24 -34.09 4.69
CA ALA A 85 25.07 -34.20 5.60
C ALA A 85 25.24 -34.83 7.01
N LYS A 86 24.48 -34.51 8.07
CA LYS A 86 23.39 -33.59 8.45
C LYS A 86 22.98 -34.11 9.84
N GLN A 87 22.81 -33.27 10.87
CA GLN A 87 22.00 -33.70 12.02
C GLN A 87 21.17 -32.55 12.59
N GLU A 88 19.89 -32.83 12.65
CA GLU A 88 18.74 -31.98 12.90
C GLU A 88 18.44 -31.97 14.40
N LYS A 89 18.48 -30.78 15.03
CA LYS A 89 18.07 -30.59 16.43
C LYS A 89 16.69 -29.96 16.45
N ASN A 90 15.71 -30.76 16.84
CA ASN A 90 14.34 -30.36 17.11
C ASN A 90 14.32 -29.43 18.34
N SER A 91 14.25 -28.13 18.08
CA SER A 91 13.90 -27.11 19.06
C SER A 91 12.65 -26.47 18.53
N THR A 92 11.52 -26.69 19.19
CA THR A 92 10.30 -25.94 18.90
C THR A 92 10.60 -24.47 19.12
N THR A 93 10.83 -23.76 18.01
CA THR A 93 11.31 -22.39 18.02
C THR A 93 10.11 -21.44 18.08
N ILE A 94 10.37 -20.17 18.35
CA ILE A 94 9.38 -19.10 18.14
C ILE A 94 8.80 -19.17 16.71
N ALA A 95 9.51 -19.76 15.73
CA ALA A 95 9.00 -20.02 14.38
C ALA A 95 7.80 -20.98 14.34
N ASP A 96 7.67 -21.93 15.28
CA ASP A 96 6.53 -22.85 15.36
C ASP A 96 5.31 -22.19 15.99
N ILE A 97 5.52 -21.27 16.95
CA ILE A 97 4.46 -20.41 17.51
C ILE A 97 4.02 -19.35 16.49
N LEU A 98 4.94 -18.91 15.63
CA LEU A 98 4.68 -18.06 14.47
C LEU A 98 4.27 -18.88 13.23
N SER A 99 4.08 -20.19 13.31
CA SER A 99 3.62 -20.99 12.16
C SER A 99 2.19 -20.66 11.70
N PRO A 100 1.23 -20.29 12.57
CA PRO A 100 -0.04 -19.72 12.13
C PRO A 100 0.14 -18.29 11.58
N LEU A 101 1.24 -17.64 11.96
CA LEU A 101 1.72 -16.36 11.46
C LEU A 101 2.80 -16.58 10.39
N LYS A 102 2.78 -17.71 9.67
CA LYS A 102 3.59 -17.92 8.46
C LYS A 102 3.17 -16.79 7.54
N ILE A 103 4.01 -15.75 7.51
CA ILE A 103 3.75 -14.46 6.91
C ILE A 103 3.39 -14.68 5.44
N GLU A 104 2.09 -14.73 5.18
CA GLU A 104 1.46 -14.59 3.87
C GLU A 104 0.69 -13.27 3.83
N ILE A 105 1.20 -12.26 4.53
CA ILE A 105 0.66 -10.91 4.43
C ILE A 105 1.23 -10.20 3.18
N GLN A 106 2.02 -10.94 2.39
CA GLN A 106 2.32 -10.69 0.98
C GLN A 106 2.01 -11.91 0.10
N ALA A 107 1.28 -12.91 0.61
CA ALA A 107 0.99 -14.07 -0.22
C ALA A 107 -0.47 -14.11 -0.59
N ILE A 108 -0.66 -14.56 -1.82
CA ILE A 108 -1.96 -14.85 -2.38
C ILE A 108 -2.58 -15.98 -1.59
N TYR A 109 -3.82 -15.79 -1.17
CA TYR A 109 -4.56 -16.80 -0.43
C TYR A 109 -4.57 -18.13 -1.21
N PRO A 110 -4.19 -19.27 -0.61
CA PRO A 110 -4.09 -20.53 -1.32
C PRO A 110 -5.39 -20.91 -2.05
N GLY A 111 -5.28 -21.27 -3.34
CA GLY A 111 -6.43 -21.56 -4.20
C GLY A 111 -7.05 -20.33 -4.87
N THR A 112 -6.41 -19.17 -4.78
CA THR A 112 -6.74 -17.93 -5.51
C THR A 112 -5.52 -17.44 -6.29
N TYR A 113 -5.72 -16.55 -7.25
CA TYR A 113 -4.63 -15.86 -7.94
C TYR A 113 -4.51 -14.39 -7.54
N TRP A 114 -5.59 -13.77 -7.05
CA TRP A 114 -5.69 -12.31 -6.86
C TRP A 114 -5.90 -11.90 -5.41
N CYS A 115 -6.23 -12.80 -4.50
CA CYS A 115 -6.50 -12.42 -3.11
C CYS A 115 -5.22 -12.30 -2.27
N GLY A 116 -4.48 -11.20 -2.43
CA GLY A 116 -3.30 -10.90 -1.61
C GLY A 116 -2.63 -9.56 -1.96
N ASP A 117 -1.30 -9.49 -1.82
CA ASP A 117 -0.51 -8.30 -2.20
C ASP A 117 -0.19 -8.38 -3.71
N GLY A 118 -1.08 -7.81 -4.52
CA GLY A 118 -1.09 -8.01 -5.97
C GLY A 118 -1.64 -9.38 -6.34
N ASN A 119 -1.13 -9.96 -7.44
CA ASN A 119 -1.59 -11.25 -7.95
C ASN A 119 -0.43 -12.13 -8.46
N ILE A 120 -0.69 -13.44 -8.57
CA ILE A 120 0.20 -14.43 -9.20
C ILE A 120 -0.42 -15.00 -10.48
N SER A 121 -1.38 -14.28 -11.06
CA SER A 121 -2.15 -14.75 -12.21
C SER A 121 -1.27 -14.79 -13.46
N PRO A 122 -1.16 -15.94 -14.18
CA PRO A 122 -0.41 -16.00 -15.43
C PRO A 122 -0.99 -15.09 -16.51
N ASN A 123 -2.32 -15.00 -16.58
CA ASN A 123 -3.04 -14.10 -17.46
C ASN A 123 -4.07 -13.28 -16.69
N GLU A 124 -4.41 -12.10 -17.20
CA GLU A 124 -5.43 -11.25 -16.58
C GLU A 124 -6.79 -11.95 -16.47
N SER A 125 -7.13 -12.89 -17.35
CA SER A 125 -8.40 -13.61 -17.32
C SER A 125 -8.51 -14.66 -16.22
N ASP A 126 -7.39 -15.16 -15.71
CA ASP A 126 -7.38 -16.40 -14.92
C ASP A 126 -7.95 -16.18 -13.52
N LEU A 127 -8.64 -17.21 -13.03
CA LEU A 127 -9.17 -17.30 -11.67
C LEU A 127 -8.75 -18.64 -11.08
N GLY A 128 -8.49 -18.64 -9.77
CA GLY A 128 -8.18 -19.83 -9.00
C GLY A 128 -9.41 -20.66 -8.64
N LEU A 129 -9.18 -21.70 -7.83
CA LEU A 129 -10.19 -22.65 -7.36
C LEU A 129 -11.42 -21.98 -6.73
N PHE A 130 -11.23 -20.88 -5.99
CA PHE A 130 -12.32 -20.14 -5.36
C PHE A 130 -12.83 -19.02 -6.26
N GLU A 131 -13.23 -19.35 -7.49
CA GLU A 131 -13.51 -18.41 -8.58
C GLU A 131 -14.34 -17.18 -8.17
N LYS A 132 -15.45 -17.38 -7.45
CA LYS A 132 -16.31 -16.26 -7.01
C LYS A 132 -15.57 -15.27 -6.11
N THR A 133 -14.82 -15.78 -5.14
CA THR A 133 -14.05 -14.95 -4.21
C THR A 133 -12.86 -14.31 -4.93
N ASP A 134 -12.18 -15.07 -5.78
CA ASP A 134 -11.01 -14.61 -6.51
C ASP A 134 -11.37 -13.53 -7.54
N ALA A 135 -12.54 -13.64 -8.17
CA ALA A 135 -13.09 -12.60 -9.04
C ALA A 135 -13.31 -11.28 -8.30
N CYS A 136 -13.75 -11.32 -7.02
CA CYS A 136 -13.85 -10.11 -6.20
C CYS A 136 -12.47 -9.47 -5.97
N CYS A 137 -11.46 -10.28 -5.66
CA CYS A 137 -10.09 -9.81 -5.45
C CYS A 137 -9.50 -9.24 -6.73
N LYS A 138 -9.67 -9.93 -7.86
CA LYS A 138 -9.25 -9.45 -9.19
C LYS A 138 -9.86 -8.09 -9.53
N ALA A 139 -11.17 -7.94 -9.35
CA ALA A 139 -11.84 -6.67 -9.61
C ALA A 139 -11.32 -5.54 -8.72
N HIS A 140 -10.96 -5.86 -7.47
CA HIS A 140 -10.36 -4.90 -6.53
C HIS A 140 -8.92 -4.53 -6.90
N ASP A 141 -8.09 -5.51 -7.27
CA ASP A 141 -6.71 -5.32 -7.74
C ASP A 141 -6.64 -4.44 -9.00
N LEU A 142 -7.59 -4.61 -9.91
CA LEU A 142 -7.70 -3.83 -11.15
C LEU A 142 -8.38 -2.46 -10.96
N CYS A 143 -8.58 -2.01 -9.71
CA CYS A 143 -9.11 -0.68 -9.44
C CYS A 143 -8.23 0.39 -10.08
N SER A 144 -8.80 1.14 -11.03
CA SER A 144 -8.11 2.21 -11.78
C SER A 144 -7.62 3.35 -10.89
N GLU A 145 -8.25 3.52 -9.73
CA GLU A 145 -7.91 4.55 -8.76
C GLU A 145 -7.35 3.94 -7.49
N ASN A 146 -6.03 3.89 -7.44
CA ASN A 146 -5.29 3.46 -6.26
C ASN A 146 -4.10 4.36 -5.97
N ILE A 147 -3.54 4.22 -4.77
CA ILE A 147 -2.30 4.83 -4.31
C ILE A 147 -1.42 3.68 -3.81
N PRO A 148 -0.34 3.31 -4.54
CA PRO A 148 0.54 2.22 -4.13
C PRO A 148 1.23 2.52 -2.80
N ALA A 149 1.82 1.50 -2.18
CA ALA A 149 2.61 1.67 -0.95
C ALA A 149 3.68 2.77 -1.13
N ASP A 150 3.84 3.62 -0.11
CA ASP A 150 4.69 4.82 -0.16
C ASP A 150 4.34 5.82 -1.28
N GLY A 151 3.20 5.67 -1.97
CA GLY A 151 2.71 6.58 -3.02
C GLY A 151 2.14 7.88 -2.48
N ILE A 152 2.12 8.91 -3.32
CA ILE A 152 1.53 10.23 -3.05
C ILE A 152 0.57 10.57 -4.19
N ARG A 153 -0.63 11.03 -3.85
CA ARG A 153 -1.63 11.49 -4.82
C ARG A 153 -2.54 12.51 -4.18
N ASP A 154 -2.77 13.64 -4.86
CA ASP A 154 -3.78 14.65 -4.48
C ASP A 154 -3.69 15.11 -3.01
N GLY A 155 -2.48 15.31 -2.49
CA GLY A 155 -2.23 15.73 -1.10
C GLY A 155 -2.28 14.59 -0.05
N LEU A 156 -2.60 13.37 -0.46
CA LEU A 156 -2.57 12.17 0.37
C LEU A 156 -1.24 11.42 0.23
N LYS A 157 -0.76 10.86 1.34
CA LYS A 157 0.39 9.95 1.41
C LYS A 157 -0.06 8.59 1.91
N ASN A 158 0.13 7.55 1.10
CA ASN A 158 0.05 6.18 1.60
C ASN A 158 1.37 5.85 2.33
N ASN A 159 1.42 5.96 3.65
CA ASN A 159 2.55 5.56 4.49
C ASN A 159 2.46 4.07 4.94
N GLY A 160 1.46 3.34 4.44
CA GLY A 160 1.28 1.90 4.62
C GLY A 160 2.20 1.07 3.73
N ILE A 161 2.14 -0.24 3.92
CA ILE A 161 2.91 -1.24 3.14
C ILE A 161 2.07 -1.89 2.03
N PHE A 162 0.77 -1.62 1.98
CA PHE A 162 -0.14 -2.11 0.95
C PHE A 162 -0.73 -0.96 0.16
N THR A 163 -1.12 -1.23 -1.08
CA THR A 163 -1.91 -0.32 -1.90
C THR A 163 -3.19 0.09 -1.17
N ARG A 164 -3.58 1.37 -1.30
CA ARG A 164 -4.90 1.87 -0.90
C ARG A 164 -5.71 2.15 -2.14
N SER A 165 -6.98 1.76 -2.16
CA SER A 165 -7.86 1.95 -3.31
C SER A 165 -8.89 3.05 -3.04
N ALA A 166 -9.54 3.54 -4.09
CA ALA A 166 -10.66 4.45 -3.93
C ALA A 166 -11.82 3.78 -3.16
N CYS A 167 -12.57 4.55 -2.37
CA CYS A 167 -13.65 3.99 -1.55
C CYS A 167 -14.72 3.26 -2.35
N VAL A 168 -14.98 3.68 -3.59
CA VAL A 168 -15.91 2.95 -4.48
C VAL A 168 -15.43 1.52 -4.79
N CYS A 169 -14.12 1.31 -4.91
CA CYS A 169 -13.55 -0.02 -5.13
C CYS A 169 -13.65 -0.87 -3.87
N ASP A 170 -13.37 -0.30 -2.69
CA ASP A 170 -13.48 -1.04 -1.43
C ASP A 170 -14.95 -1.36 -1.07
N GLU A 171 -15.89 -0.47 -1.38
CA GLU A 171 -17.33 -0.69 -1.24
C GLU A 171 -17.81 -1.82 -2.17
N ALA A 172 -17.40 -1.80 -3.44
CA ALA A 172 -17.70 -2.87 -4.40
C ALA A 172 -17.08 -4.21 -3.98
N PHE A 173 -15.83 -4.20 -3.50
CA PHE A 173 -15.15 -5.37 -2.99
C PHE A 173 -15.87 -5.96 -1.77
N TYR A 174 -16.29 -5.11 -0.83
CA TYR A 174 -17.09 -5.52 0.33
C TYR A 174 -18.37 -6.23 -0.12
N GLY A 175 -19.13 -5.61 -1.03
CA GLY A 175 -20.39 -6.17 -1.55
C GLY A 175 -20.17 -7.50 -2.27
N CYS A 176 -19.18 -7.58 -3.15
CA CYS A 176 -18.84 -8.79 -3.89
C CYS A 176 -18.51 -9.96 -2.95
N LEU A 177 -17.70 -9.71 -1.91
CA LEU A 177 -17.37 -10.75 -0.92
C LEU A 177 -18.59 -11.20 -0.11
N LYS A 178 -19.55 -10.31 0.18
CA LYS A 178 -20.83 -10.69 0.80
C LYS A 178 -21.64 -11.58 -0.12
N GLU A 179 -21.72 -11.25 -1.40
CA GLU A 179 -22.46 -12.02 -2.40
C GLU A 179 -21.82 -13.39 -2.68
N ALA A 180 -20.49 -13.46 -2.73
CA ALA A 180 -19.76 -14.71 -2.87
C ALA A 180 -20.07 -15.71 -1.72
N ASN A 181 -20.48 -15.19 -0.56
CA ASN A 181 -21.11 -15.89 0.56
C ASN A 181 -20.52 -17.28 0.88
N ASN A 182 -19.20 -17.33 1.06
CA ASN A 182 -18.50 -18.56 1.41
C ASN A 182 -17.42 -18.29 2.48
N ILE A 183 -16.86 -19.37 3.05
CA ILE A 183 -15.89 -19.29 4.14
C ILE A 183 -14.62 -18.53 3.69
N ILE A 184 -14.21 -18.69 2.44
CA ILE A 184 -13.01 -18.02 1.90
C ILE A 184 -13.28 -16.52 1.76
N ALA A 185 -14.39 -16.13 1.14
CA ALA A 185 -14.79 -14.73 1.04
C ALA A 185 -14.93 -14.07 2.42
N THR A 186 -15.47 -14.80 3.39
CA THR A 186 -15.57 -14.35 4.79
C THR A 186 -14.19 -14.12 5.41
N LYS A 187 -13.24 -15.04 5.21
CA LYS A 187 -11.86 -14.89 5.68
C LYS A 187 -11.17 -13.69 5.03
N ILE A 188 -11.27 -13.54 3.71
CA ILE A 188 -10.70 -12.41 2.96
C ILE A 188 -11.29 -11.10 3.46
N GLY A 189 -12.62 -10.98 3.53
CA GLY A 189 -13.29 -9.78 4.02
C GLY A 189 -12.91 -9.43 5.46
N THR A 190 -12.89 -10.41 6.36
CA THR A 190 -12.46 -10.19 7.75
C THR A 190 -11.00 -9.74 7.83
N THR A 191 -10.12 -10.34 7.03
CA THR A 191 -8.70 -9.98 6.99
C THR A 191 -8.50 -8.56 6.49
N TYR A 192 -9.12 -8.21 5.37
CA TYR A 192 -8.99 -6.88 4.77
C TYR A 192 -9.62 -5.80 5.66
N PHE A 193 -10.92 -5.92 5.97
CA PHE A 193 -11.70 -4.86 6.60
C PHE A 193 -11.56 -4.77 8.13
N ASN A 194 -11.24 -5.87 8.82
CA ASN A 194 -11.22 -5.90 10.29
C ASN A 194 -9.82 -5.99 10.88
N LEU A 195 -8.93 -6.78 10.24
CA LEU A 195 -7.56 -7.00 10.72
C LEU A 195 -6.57 -5.97 10.16
N LEU A 196 -6.45 -5.88 8.83
CA LEU A 196 -5.52 -4.96 8.17
C LEU A 196 -6.02 -3.52 8.18
N ARG A 197 -7.33 -3.32 8.00
CA ARG A 197 -8.02 -2.03 8.12
C ARG A 197 -7.39 -0.92 7.27
N PRO A 198 -7.18 -1.14 5.96
CA PRO A 198 -6.77 -0.04 5.10
C PRO A 198 -7.86 1.03 5.08
N GLN A 199 -7.44 2.29 5.05
CA GLN A 199 -8.32 3.38 4.67
C GLN A 199 -8.46 3.44 3.15
N CYS A 200 -9.65 3.75 2.69
CA CYS A 200 -9.90 4.09 1.30
C CYS A 200 -9.84 5.61 1.13
N PHE A 201 -9.80 6.09 -0.12
CA PHE A 201 -9.85 7.52 -0.40
C PHE A 201 -11.00 7.91 -1.33
N LYS A 202 -11.54 9.13 -1.15
CA LYS A 202 -12.48 9.75 -2.09
C LYS A 202 -12.48 11.27 -1.96
N LYS A 203 -12.99 11.95 -2.97
CA LYS A 203 -13.17 13.41 -2.95
C LYS A 203 -14.35 13.76 -2.05
N TYR A 204 -14.11 14.56 -1.02
CA TYR A 204 -15.15 15.00 -0.09
C TYR A 204 -14.75 16.30 0.63
N TYR A 205 -15.66 16.85 1.45
CA TYR A 205 -15.33 17.98 2.31
C TYR A 205 -14.24 17.63 3.34
N PRO A 206 -13.36 18.57 3.71
CA PRO A 206 -12.29 18.32 4.67
C PRO A 206 -12.81 17.77 6.00
N ILE A 207 -12.16 16.72 6.51
CA ILE A 207 -12.53 16.09 7.79
C ILE A 207 -12.02 16.96 8.94
N ILE A 208 -12.92 17.39 9.82
CA ILE A 208 -12.57 18.12 11.05
C ILE A 208 -12.13 17.14 12.14
N ASN A 209 -13.00 16.19 12.46
CA ASN A 209 -12.77 15.15 13.46
C ASN A 209 -13.73 13.98 13.27
N CYS A 210 -13.48 12.91 14.02
CA CYS A 210 -14.42 11.81 14.12
C CYS A 210 -15.59 12.17 15.04
N LYS A 211 -16.82 12.03 14.54
CA LYS A 211 -18.06 12.22 15.28
C LYS A 211 -18.45 10.95 16.05
N ILE A 212 -18.38 9.79 15.40
CA ILE A 212 -18.71 8.49 16.00
C ILE A 212 -17.56 7.53 15.78
N PHE A 213 -16.97 7.05 16.87
CA PHE A 213 -16.03 5.93 16.85
C PHE A 213 -16.78 4.60 16.97
N SER A 214 -16.26 3.56 16.33
CA SER A 214 -16.81 2.20 16.40
C SER A 214 -16.86 1.70 17.85
N ARG A 215 -18.08 1.55 18.39
CA ARG A 215 -18.33 1.09 19.77
C ARG A 215 -18.05 -0.40 20.01
N ARG A 216 -17.87 -1.18 18.93
CA ARG A 216 -17.58 -2.62 19.00
C ARG A 216 -16.11 -2.92 19.28
N ARG A 217 -15.26 -1.89 19.35
CA ARG A 217 -13.80 -2.02 19.49
C ARG A 217 -13.35 -1.53 20.86
N ILE A 218 -12.30 -2.17 21.37
CA ILE A 218 -11.67 -1.80 22.65
C ILE A 218 -10.99 -0.43 22.55
N VAL A 219 -10.50 -0.08 21.37
CA VAL A 219 -9.80 1.19 21.08
C VAL A 219 -10.64 2.01 20.11
N ASN A 220 -10.77 3.31 20.38
CA ASN A 220 -11.42 4.30 19.51
C ASN A 220 -10.50 4.69 18.34
N ASP A 221 -10.09 3.72 17.53
CA ASP A 221 -9.14 3.91 16.41
C ASP A 221 -9.79 3.71 15.03
N LYS A 222 -11.11 3.59 14.97
CA LYS A 222 -11.90 3.48 13.74
C LYS A 222 -13.11 4.40 13.82
N CYS A 223 -13.25 5.28 12.83
CA CYS A 223 -14.32 6.24 12.74
C CYS A 223 -15.44 5.74 11.81
N GLU A 224 -16.68 5.81 12.28
CA GLU A 224 -17.88 5.43 11.52
C GLU A 224 -18.59 6.66 10.94
N GLU A 225 -18.54 7.79 11.65
CA GLU A 225 -19.13 9.05 11.20
C GLU A 225 -18.16 10.21 11.45
N TYR A 226 -18.04 11.12 10.49
CA TYR A 226 -17.12 12.24 10.52
C TYR A 226 -17.87 13.58 10.57
N ASN A 227 -17.26 14.57 11.21
CA ASN A 227 -17.65 15.98 11.06
C ASN A 227 -16.81 16.60 9.94
N PHE A 228 -17.45 17.41 9.09
CA PHE A 228 -16.82 17.99 7.90
C PHE A 228 -16.87 19.51 7.90
N ASP A 229 -15.86 20.14 7.32
CA ASP A 229 -15.87 21.57 7.05
C ASP A 229 -16.49 21.81 5.65
N THR A 230 -17.78 22.11 5.65
CA THR A 230 -18.54 22.37 4.42
C THR A 230 -18.30 23.78 3.85
N SER A 231 -17.56 24.64 4.56
CA SER A 231 -17.18 25.97 4.06
C SER A 231 -16.01 25.92 3.10
N GLN A 232 -15.25 24.82 3.10
CA GLN A 232 -14.09 24.62 2.23
C GLN A 232 -14.42 23.79 0.99
N PRO A 233 -13.66 23.94 -0.11
CA PRO A 233 -13.84 23.10 -1.30
C PRO A 233 -13.51 21.63 -0.97
N GLN A 234 -14.11 20.72 -1.73
CA GLN A 234 -13.82 19.29 -1.58
C GLN A 234 -12.38 18.95 -1.99
N VAL A 235 -11.74 18.14 -1.18
CA VAL A 235 -10.37 17.63 -1.36
C VAL A 235 -10.38 16.10 -1.30
N MET A 236 -9.27 15.47 -1.68
CA MET A 236 -9.13 14.03 -1.46
C MET A 236 -8.93 13.75 0.03
N GLU A 237 -9.70 12.80 0.55
CA GLU A 237 -9.73 12.47 1.97
C GLU A 237 -9.64 10.96 2.21
N TRP A 238 -9.00 10.59 3.32
CA TRP A 238 -8.95 9.20 3.81
C TRP A 238 -10.18 8.87 4.65
N PHE A 239 -10.77 7.70 4.42
CA PHE A 239 -11.94 7.18 5.14
C PHE A 239 -11.69 5.76 5.63
N ASP A 240 -12.20 5.45 6.82
CA ASP A 240 -12.20 4.10 7.35
C ASP A 240 -13.28 3.28 6.63
N ASN A 241 -12.89 2.10 6.14
CA ASN A 241 -13.85 1.14 5.60
C ASN A 241 -14.73 0.55 6.71
N PRO A 242 -15.97 0.08 6.45
CA PRO A 242 -16.80 -0.59 7.46
C PRO A 242 -16.19 -1.92 7.94
N ASP A 243 -16.61 -2.41 9.10
CA ASP A 243 -16.23 -3.76 9.55
C ASP A 243 -17.02 -4.82 8.76
N PHE A 244 -16.33 -5.87 8.32
CA PHE A 244 -16.93 -7.02 7.65
C PHE A 244 -17.51 -7.99 8.68
N PHE A 245 -18.83 -7.90 8.90
CA PHE A 245 -19.56 -8.79 9.81
C PHE A 245 -20.15 -10.00 9.08
N THR A 246 -19.92 -11.21 9.55
CA THR A 246 -20.72 -12.37 9.12
C THR A 246 -22.17 -12.16 9.55
N ILE A 247 -23.11 -12.31 8.62
CA ILE A 247 -24.51 -12.54 8.99
C ILE A 247 -24.52 -13.97 9.54
N ILE A 248 -24.75 -14.09 10.85
CA ILE A 248 -24.96 -15.38 11.54
C ILE A 248 -26.38 -15.83 11.25
#